data_AF-A0A3M5UMJ9-F1
#
_entry.id   AF-A0A3M5UMJ9-F1
#
_cell.length_a   1.000
_cell.length_b   1.000
_cell.length_c   1.000
_cell.angle_alpha   90.00
_cell.angle_beta   90.00
_cell.angle_gamma   90.00
#
_symmetry.space_group_name_H-M   'P 1'
#
loop_
_entity.id
_entity.type
_entity.pdbx_description
1 polymer ?
#
loop_
_entity_poly.entity_id
_entity_poly.type
_entity_poly.pdbx_seq_one_letter_code
_entity_poly.pdbx_strand_id
1 'polypeptide(L)' 'MWCDEKYDQLVKAAVATTDREKRTDLYKQAQRYLKEQVPITPVAHSTVNQPLRAEVRDFHVSPFGRNNFSGVSIAD' A
#
# COMPACT_ATOMS: atom_id res chain seq x y z
N MET A 1 5.05 -3.97 21.05
CA MET A 1 4.95 -4.16 19.58
C MET A 1 4.30 -5.52 19.36
N TRP A 2 3.32 -5.64 18.46
CA TRP A 2 2.69 -6.93 18.19
C TRP A 2 3.68 -7.86 17.47
N CYS A 3 3.79 -9.10 17.95
CA CYS A 3 4.68 -10.13 17.44
C CYS A 3 3.96 -11.47 17.59
N ASP A 4 3.59 -12.09 16.48
CA ASP A 4 2.83 -13.34 16.45
C ASP A 4 3.47 -14.28 15.43
N GLU A 5 3.83 -15.48 15.90
CA GLU A 5 4.57 -16.46 15.10
C GLU A 5 3.76 -16.95 13.89
N LYS A 6 2.45 -17.16 14.04
CA LYS A 6 1.60 -17.65 12.95
C LYS A 6 1.43 -16.59 11.87
N TYR A 7 1.22 -15.32 12.26
CA TYR A 7 1.17 -14.24 11.29
C TYR A 7 2.50 -14.08 10.54
N ASP A 8 3.63 -14.13 11.27
CA ASP A 8 4.97 -14.03 10.68
C ASP A 8 5.26 -15.17 9.69
N GLN A 9 4.88 -16.41 10.04
CA GLN A 9 4.98 -17.56 9.14
C GLN A 9 4.19 -17.35 7.84
N LEU A 10 2.94 -16.87 7.92
CA LEU A 10 2.11 -16.59 6.74
C LEU A 10 2.73 -15.52 5.83
N VAL A 11 3.22 -14.43 6.41
CA VAL A 11 3.84 -13.32 5.65
C VAL A 11 5.17 -13.73 5.04
N LYS A 12 6.04 -14.44 5.77
CA LYS A 12 7.32 -14.92 5.26
C LYS A 12 7.13 -15.92 4.12
N ALA A 13 6.16 -16.84 4.24
CA ALA A 13 5.81 -17.76 3.16
C ALA A 13 5.32 -17.00 1.91
N ALA A 14 4.50 -15.96 2.09
CA ALA A 14 4.01 -15.13 0.99
C ALA A 14 5.16 -14.43 0.25
N VAL A 15 6.12 -13.85 0.98
CA VAL A 15 7.30 -13.18 0.41
C VAL A 15 8.19 -14.14 -0.38
N ALA A 16 8.38 -15.37 0.11
CA ALA A 16 9.20 -16.38 -0.57
C ALA A 16 8.52 -17.00 -1.82
N THR A 17 7.20 -16.83 -1.97
CA THR A 17 6.42 -17.47 -3.04
C THR A 17 6.46 -16.67 -4.35
N THR A 18 6.95 -17.28 -5.43
CA THR A 18 7.01 -16.67 -6.77
C THR A 18 5.65 -16.67 -7.47
N ASP A 19 4.87 -17.74 -7.29
CA ASP A 19 3.51 -17.87 -7.82
C ASP A 19 2.56 -16.81 -7.25
N ARG A 20 1.94 -16.02 -8.12
CA ARG A 20 1.10 -14.89 -7.73
C ARG A 20 -0.19 -15.33 -7.04
N GLU A 21 -0.81 -16.42 -7.47
CA GLU A 21 -2.09 -16.88 -6.92
C GLU A 21 -1.87 -17.44 -5.51
N LYS A 22 -0.84 -18.28 -5.33
CA LYS A 22 -0.45 -18.80 -4.03
C LYS A 22 -0.06 -17.68 -3.05
N ARG A 23 0.72 -16.70 -3.51
CA ARG A 23 1.07 -15.51 -2.71
C ARG A 23 -0.16 -14.71 -2.30
N THR A 24 -1.14 -14.57 -3.20
CA THR A 24 -2.40 -13.87 -2.92
C THR A 24 -3.19 -14.59 -1.84
N ASP A 25 -3.28 -15.92 -1.89
CA ASP A 25 -3.99 -16.71 -0.88
C ASP A 25 -3.34 -16.59 0.51
N LEU A 26 -2.00 -16.67 0.59
CA LEU A 26 -1.26 -16.49 1.85
C LEU A 26 -1.53 -15.13 2.49
N TYR A 27 -1.55 -14.05 1.70
CA TYR A 27 -1.91 -12.72 2.24
C TYR A 27 -3.37 -12.61 2.69
N LYS A 28 -4.31 -13.32 2.04
CA LYS A 28 -5.70 -13.38 2.52
C LYS A 28 -5.80 -14.10 3.86
N GLN A 29 -5.07 -15.20 4.03
CA GLN A 29 -4.99 -15.92 5.30
C GLN A 29 -4.40 -15.03 6.40
N ALA A 30 -3.32 -14.30 6.12
CA ALA A 30 -2.71 -13.35 7.06
C ALA A 30 -3.68 -12.24 7.47
N GLN A 31 -4.45 -11.66 6.54
CA GLN A 31 -5.45 -10.63 6.84
C GLN A 31 -6.62 -11.15 7.68
N ARG A 32 -7.10 -12.37 7.43
CA ARG A 32 -8.14 -13.01 8.27
C ARG A 32 -7.63 -13.19 9.70
N TYR A 33 -6.41 -13.72 9.85
CA TYR A 33 -5.81 -13.91 11.16
C TYR A 33 -5.56 -12.58 11.90
N LEU A 34 -5.10 -11.54 11.19
CA LEU A 34 -4.98 -10.18 11.74
C LEU A 34 -6.33 -9.68 12.31
N LYS A 35 -7.43 -9.95 11.60
CA LYS A 35 -8.77 -9.59 12.06
C LYS A 35 -9.24 -10.41 13.27
N GLU A 36 -8.84 -11.68 13.36
CA GLU A 36 -9.13 -12.54 14.53
C GLU A 36 -8.39 -12.05 15.78
N GLN A 37 -7.14 -11.62 15.64
CA GLN A 37 -6.30 -11.18 16.76
C GLN A 37 -6.50 -9.71 17.15
N VAL A 38 -7.06 -8.89 16.24
CA VAL A 38 -7.34 -7.45 16.44
C VAL A 38 -6.16 -6.66 17.07
N PRO A 39 -4.90 -6.80 16.60
CA PRO A 39 -3.80 -5.99 17.12
C PRO A 39 -3.91 -4.52 16.66
N ILE A 40 -4.67 -4.30 15.60
CA ILE A 40 -5.08 -2.99 15.08
C ILE A 40 -6.57 -3.05 14.71
N THR A 41 -7.22 -1.89 14.68
CA THR A 41 -8.57 -1.73 14.10
C THR A 41 -8.45 -0.87 12.85
N PRO A 42 -8.47 -1.46 11.63
CA PRO A 42 -8.47 -0.67 10.40
C PRO A 42 -9.69 0.25 10.36
N VAL A 43 -9.48 1.54 10.11
CA VAL A 43 -10.56 2.55 10.07
C VAL A 43 -10.95 2.89 8.63
N ALA A 44 -9.97 3.26 7.79
CA ALA A 44 -10.25 3.73 6.42
C ALA A 44 -9.04 3.60 5.48
N HIS A 45 -9.33 3.65 4.17
CA HIS A 45 -8.38 3.94 3.10
C HIS A 45 -8.79 5.26 2.43
N SER A 46 -7.91 6.26 2.41
CA SER A 46 -8.24 7.62 1.97
C SER A 46 -8.12 7.81 0.45
N THR A 47 -8.99 8.65 -0.12
CA THR A 47 -8.75 9.24 -1.45
C THR A 47 -7.66 10.31 -1.35
N VAL A 48 -6.68 10.26 -2.24
CA VAL A 48 -5.60 11.26 -2.32
C VAL A 48 -6.06 12.41 -3.21
N ASN A 49 -6.01 13.63 -2.69
CA ASN A 49 -6.29 14.85 -3.43
C ASN A 49 -5.04 15.74 -3.44
N GLN A 50 -4.55 16.11 -4.62
CA GLN A 50 -3.40 16.99 -4.79
C GLN A 50 -3.80 18.17 -5.70
N PRO A 51 -4.28 19.28 -5.13
CA PRO A 51 -4.64 20.45 -5.92
C PRO A 51 -3.38 21.08 -6.53
N LEU A 52 -3.47 21.42 -7.81
CA LEU A 52 -2.40 22.05 -8.57
C LEU A 52 -2.89 23.39 -9.11
N ARG A 53 -1.95 24.34 -9.29
CA ARG A 53 -2.24 25.57 -10.03
C ARG A 53 -2.54 25.21 -11.49
N ALA A 54 -3.38 26.01 -12.16
CA ALA A 54 -3.83 25.74 -13.53
C ALA A 54 -2.68 25.80 -14.56
N GLU A 55 -1.62 26.51 -14.22
CA GLU A 55 -0.43 26.69 -15.05
C GLU A 55 0.51 25.48 -14.96
N VAL A 56 0.36 24.59 -13.97
CA VAL A 56 1.21 23.41 -13.81
C VAL A 56 0.92 22.38 -14.89
N ARG A 57 1.96 21.95 -15.61
CA ARG A 57 1.89 20.93 -16.65
C ARG A 57 2.69 19.69 -16.26
N ASP A 58 2.20 18.53 -16.69
CA ASP A 58 2.86 17.22 -16.60
C ASP A 58 3.19 16.75 -15.18
N PHE A 59 2.48 17.26 -14.16
CA PHE A 59 2.53 16.68 -12.82
C PHE A 59 1.66 15.42 -12.74
N HIS A 60 2.28 14.31 -12.34
CA HIS A 60 1.60 13.03 -12.13
C HIS A 60 1.48 12.71 -10.64
N VAL A 61 0.25 12.50 -10.16
CA VAL A 61 -0.02 12.07 -8.78
C VAL A 61 0.59 10.69 -8.55
N SER A 62 1.48 10.60 -7.55
CA SER A 62 2.13 9.33 -7.22
C SER A 62 1.21 8.41 -6.42
N PRO A 63 1.07 7.12 -6.78
CA PRO A 63 0.36 6.15 -5.94
C PRO A 63 1.06 5.88 -4.60
N PHE A 64 2.32 6.30 -4.45
CA PHE A 64 3.12 6.17 -3.22
C PHE A 64 3.21 7.50 -2.43
N GLY A 65 2.42 8.51 -2.79
CA GLY A 65 2.34 9.78 -2.07
C GLY A 65 3.56 10.69 -2.20
N ARG A 66 4.46 10.44 -3.16
CA ARG A 66 5.62 11.31 -3.43
C ARG A 66 5.24 12.46 -4.35
N ASN A 67 5.82 13.63 -4.11
CA ASN A 67 5.77 14.75 -5.04
C ASN A 67 7.03 14.71 -5.93
N ASN A 68 6.88 14.21 -7.16
CA ASN A 68 7.95 14.18 -8.15
C ASN A 68 7.75 15.34 -9.14
N PHE A 69 8.73 16.23 -9.23
CA PHE A 69 8.70 17.39 -10.13
C PHE A 69 9.57 17.19 -11.40
N SER A 70 10.15 16.00 -11.59
CA SER A 70 10.87 15.70 -12.82
C SER A 70 9.91 15.75 -14.02
N GLY A 71 10.24 16.57 -15.02
CA GLY A 71 9.40 16.80 -16.20
C GLY A 71 8.24 17.78 -15.99
N VAL A 72 8.04 18.30 -14.78
CA VAL A 72 6.97 19.27 -14.49
C VAL A 72 7.41 20.67 -14.93
N SER A 73 6.49 21.40 -15.54
CA SER A 73 6.71 22.77 -16.01
C SER A 73 5.54 23.70 -15.66
N ILE A 74 5.74 24.99 -15.88
CA ILE A 74 4.72 26.02 -15.76
C ILE A 74 4.46 26.59 -17.15
N ALA A 75 3.19 26.72 -17.52
CA ALA A 75 2.78 27.45 -18.72
C ALA A 75 3.02 28.96 -18.53
N ASP A 76 3.50 29.63 -19.58
CA ASP A 76 3.71 31.08 -19.61
C ASP A 76 2.42 31.89 -19.35
#